data_AF-A0A4V5SJ44-F1
#
_entry.id   AF-A0A4V5SJ44-F1
#
_cell.length_a   1.000
_cell.length_b   1.000
_cell.length_c   1.000
_cell.angle_alpha   90.00
_cell.angle_beta   90.00
_cell.angle_gamma   90.00
#
_symmetry.space_group_name_H-M   'P 1'
#
loop_
_entity.id
_entity.type
_entity.pdbx_description
1 polymer ?
#
loop_
_entity_poly.entity_id
_entity_poly.type
_entity_poly.pdbx_seq_one_letter_code
_entity_poly.pdbx_strand_id
1 'polypeptide(L)'
;MSYAIDLFCGAGGFSEGILQAGFDIVFSSDKSPMVQKTYMNRHEQLGLLQGRDTYFELADIKELSSEFIFEKINSLKYGDIFSPGKIDVMFGGPPCQGFSRLGKRDSNDPRNMLFHEYLRIIKDIDPKYVVMENVTGILDMQMLDFPSVLEEGRIYSGQNLVPFILRTELEGLGYQVLDIQVLNAANYGVPQQRNRAIFLAYRNGVYPISYPDPQESIVTVYDALGDLYKSCNYSTHYSKESTGGRTPNVTTGIPVKETKITNMETSNHDKSVIQRFSLYKQGENRKRALTRLREEGINLLEEAPELFYETLYQVNSEQNAEFIQKTLEKYDFHKSINITKLWLNNTNKQLSLISMIENKHIIDINFDAAISSLSRRLKTTIENTIEFWNNVQHELNKQYDAETLNNLFISGNISDLMADALFTKKGIRTKLNSESIAPTMVTLPDDYIHPFFNRILTVREMARLQSFDDSFEFLGKRTTGGSMRAKETPQFTQVGNAVPPLLAKAIATEAMKAIKLGEKQSYIDKKEKQ
;
A
#
# COMPACT_ATOMS: atom_id res chain seq x y z
N MET A 1 -5.55 31.93 12.67
CA MET A 1 -4.88 30.70 12.22
C MET A 1 -5.84 29.56 12.49
N SER A 2 -5.81 28.50 11.68
CA SER A 2 -6.68 27.34 11.89
C SER A 2 -5.82 26.14 12.28
N TYR A 3 -6.14 25.55 13.43
CA TYR A 3 -5.30 24.53 14.07
C TYR A 3 -5.89 23.13 13.89
N ALA A 4 -5.04 22.18 13.53
CA ALA A 4 -5.42 20.80 13.26
C ALA A 4 -4.65 19.81 14.14
N ILE A 5 -5.33 18.72 14.49
CA ILE A 5 -4.73 17.50 15.07
C ILE A 5 -4.90 16.36 14.05
N ASP A 6 -3.87 15.55 13.84
CA ASP A 6 -3.90 14.39 12.93
C ASP A 6 -3.47 13.10 13.65
N LEU A 7 -4.44 12.26 14.01
CA LEU A 7 -4.19 10.99 14.68
C LEU A 7 -4.19 9.83 13.69
N PHE A 8 -3.35 8.82 13.94
CA PHE A 8 -3.10 7.74 12.98
C PHE A 8 -2.56 8.29 11.64
N CYS A 9 -1.73 9.33 11.73
CA CYS A 9 -1.30 10.14 10.58
C CYS A 9 -0.51 9.33 9.52
N GLY A 10 0.01 8.15 9.88
CA GLY A 10 0.84 7.35 8.99
C GLY A 10 2.02 8.18 8.49
N ALA A 11 2.52 7.88 7.29
CA ALA A 11 3.64 8.63 6.73
C ALA A 11 3.34 10.12 6.49
N GLY A 12 2.07 10.57 6.61
CA GLY A 12 1.68 11.96 6.45
C GLY A 12 0.93 12.27 5.16
N GLY A 13 0.33 11.27 4.50
CA GLY A 13 -0.43 11.49 3.26
C GLY A 13 -1.65 12.39 3.46
N PHE A 14 -2.39 12.20 4.56
CA PHE A 14 -3.49 13.08 4.93
C PHE A 14 -2.95 14.47 5.35
N SER A 15 -1.87 14.47 6.13
CA SER A 15 -1.20 15.66 6.64
C SER A 15 -0.72 16.60 5.53
N GLU A 16 -0.19 16.08 4.42
CA GLU A 16 0.13 16.90 3.24
C GLU A 16 -1.10 17.68 2.74
N GLY A 17 -2.26 17.02 2.68
CA GLY A 17 -3.50 17.68 2.28
C GLY A 17 -3.98 18.74 3.28
N ILE A 18 -3.83 18.48 4.58
CA ILE A 18 -4.14 19.43 5.65
C ILE A 18 -3.27 20.69 5.54
N LEU A 19 -1.96 20.51 5.35
CA LEU A 19 -1.01 21.62 5.17
C LEU A 19 -1.29 22.39 3.87
N GLN A 20 -1.61 21.70 2.77
CA GLN A 20 -2.00 22.32 1.49
C GLN A 20 -3.30 23.14 1.58
N ALA A 21 -4.20 22.79 2.50
CA ALA A 21 -5.42 23.56 2.77
C ALA A 21 -5.16 24.80 3.66
N GLY A 22 -3.96 24.93 4.25
CA GLY A 22 -3.51 26.07 5.04
C GLY A 22 -3.73 25.95 6.54
N PHE A 23 -3.84 24.73 7.07
CA PHE A 23 -3.87 24.48 8.51
C PHE A 23 -2.47 24.42 9.11
N ASP A 24 -2.37 24.81 10.37
CA ASP A 24 -1.23 24.50 11.21
C ASP A 24 -1.51 23.17 11.95
N ILE A 25 -0.77 22.13 11.62
CA ILE A 25 -0.84 20.85 12.35
C ILE A 25 -0.07 20.98 13.65
N VAL A 26 -0.78 21.11 14.77
CA VAL A 26 -0.17 21.33 16.09
C VAL A 26 0.20 20.03 16.79
N PHE A 27 -0.53 18.94 16.52
CA PHE A 27 -0.25 17.63 17.10
C PHE A 27 -0.50 16.52 16.10
N SER A 28 0.33 15.49 16.14
CA SER A 28 0.13 14.27 15.34
C SER A 28 0.61 13.04 16.08
N SER A 29 0.06 11.88 15.78
CA SER A 29 0.56 10.62 16.35
C SER A 29 0.40 9.42 15.43
N ASP A 30 1.37 8.52 15.50
CA ASP A 30 1.34 7.17 14.96
C ASP A 30 2.23 6.27 15.83
N LYS A 31 1.94 4.97 15.88
CA LYS A 31 2.72 4.01 16.69
C LYS A 31 3.95 3.44 15.98
N SER A 32 4.11 3.70 14.68
CA SER A 32 5.17 3.10 13.88
C SER A 32 6.44 3.97 13.86
N PRO A 33 7.59 3.49 14.35
CA PRO A 33 8.83 4.26 14.32
C PRO A 33 9.36 4.48 12.91
N MET A 34 9.00 3.61 11.96
CA MET A 34 9.35 3.80 10.54
C MET A 34 8.58 4.96 9.91
N VAL A 35 7.31 5.11 10.31
CA VAL A 35 6.46 6.21 9.90
C VAL A 35 6.95 7.53 10.50
N GLN A 36 7.27 7.55 11.80
CA GLN A 36 7.81 8.73 12.48
C GLN A 36 8.99 9.32 11.71
N LYS A 37 9.92 8.47 11.27
CA LYS A 37 11.10 8.91 10.52
C LYS A 37 10.71 9.65 9.23
N THR A 38 9.80 9.09 8.44
CA THR A 38 9.30 9.72 7.20
C THR A 38 8.54 11.01 7.50
N TYR A 39 7.61 10.96 8.46
CA TYR A 39 6.74 12.08 8.83
C TYR A 39 7.54 13.29 9.28
N MET A 40 8.45 13.09 10.24
CA MET A 40 9.27 14.17 10.80
C MET A 40 10.24 14.74 9.76
N ASN A 41 10.85 13.89 8.93
CA ASN A 41 11.70 14.35 7.83
C ASN A 41 10.93 15.27 6.87
N ARG A 42 9.69 14.89 6.52
CA ARG A 42 8.85 15.73 5.67
C ARG A 42 8.50 17.07 6.33
N HIS A 43 8.13 17.05 7.61
CA HIS A 43 7.80 18.27 8.35
C HIS A 43 9.00 19.23 8.43
N GLU A 44 10.20 18.70 8.66
CA GLU A 44 11.43 19.49 8.65
C GLU A 44 11.69 20.14 7.28
N GLN A 45 11.51 19.40 6.16
CA GLN A 45 11.60 19.96 4.80
C GLN A 45 10.62 21.12 4.59
N LEU A 46 9.43 21.03 5.19
CA LEU A 46 8.40 22.07 5.15
C LEU A 46 8.64 23.22 6.14
N GLY A 47 9.71 23.16 6.95
CA GLY A 47 10.04 24.18 7.95
C GLY A 47 9.24 24.07 9.25
N LEU A 48 8.56 22.94 9.47
CA LEU A 48 7.83 22.64 10.70
C LEU A 48 8.77 21.92 11.67
N LEU A 49 9.25 22.64 12.69
CA LEU A 49 10.19 22.08 13.66
C LEU A 49 9.44 21.40 14.81
N GLN A 50 9.80 20.14 15.08
CA GLN A 50 9.29 19.36 16.21
C GLN A 50 9.51 20.10 17.53
N GLY A 51 8.46 20.22 18.35
CA GLY A 51 8.50 20.90 19.66
C GLY A 51 8.51 22.42 19.58
N ARG A 52 8.45 23.02 18.39
CA ARG A 52 8.33 24.47 18.19
C ARG A 52 7.07 24.83 17.39
N ASP A 53 6.92 24.24 16.21
CA ASP A 53 5.82 24.53 15.29
C ASP A 53 4.72 23.46 15.33
N THR A 54 5.13 22.22 15.58
CA THR A 54 4.30 21.01 15.61
C THR A 54 4.86 20.02 16.61
N TYR A 55 4.07 19.01 16.99
CA TYR A 55 4.52 17.93 17.84
C TYR A 55 3.99 16.57 17.36
N PHE A 56 4.89 15.72 16.85
CA PHE A 56 4.64 14.30 16.59
C PHE A 56 4.92 13.46 17.84
N GLU A 57 3.99 12.57 18.20
CA GLU A 57 4.14 11.61 19.29
C GLU A 57 4.15 10.16 18.77
N LEU A 58 5.20 9.40 19.12
CA LEU A 58 5.30 7.97 18.82
C LEU A 58 4.62 7.17 19.93
N ALA A 59 3.31 6.95 19.80
CA ALA A 59 2.54 6.23 20.82
C ALA A 59 1.41 5.39 20.21
N ASP A 60 0.99 4.36 20.94
CA ASP A 60 -0.34 3.80 20.74
C ASP A 60 -1.37 4.79 21.30
N ILE A 61 -2.48 5.02 20.59
CA ILE A 61 -3.49 6.00 21.01
C ILE A 61 -4.07 5.68 22.41
N LYS A 62 -4.03 4.42 22.84
CA LYS A 62 -4.42 3.98 24.18
C LYS A 62 -3.60 4.60 25.30
N GLU A 63 -2.38 5.03 24.98
CA GLU A 63 -1.43 5.61 25.93
C GLU A 63 -1.49 7.15 25.88
N LEU A 64 -2.22 7.73 24.94
CA LEU A 64 -2.36 9.19 24.79
C LEU A 64 -3.48 9.73 25.67
N SER A 65 -3.16 10.69 26.52
CA SER A 65 -4.15 11.48 27.26
C SER A 65 -4.32 12.86 26.62
N SER A 66 -5.51 13.45 26.78
CA SER A 66 -5.80 14.80 26.29
C SER A 66 -4.99 15.86 27.04
N GLU A 67 -4.71 15.65 28.32
CA GLU A 67 -3.82 16.50 29.12
C GLU A 67 -2.41 16.54 28.55
N PHE A 68 -1.87 15.37 28.17
CA PHE A 68 -0.58 15.28 27.51
C PHE A 68 -0.58 16.04 26.18
N ILE A 69 -1.63 15.88 25.36
CA ILE A 69 -1.76 16.60 24.09
C ILE A 69 -1.74 18.11 24.35
N PHE A 70 -2.56 18.61 25.29
CA PHE A 70 -2.61 20.03 25.65
C PHE A 70 -1.27 20.55 26.17
N GLU A 71 -0.60 19.80 27.06
CA GLU A 71 0.74 20.14 27.55
C GLU A 71 1.72 20.36 26.39
N LYS A 72 1.75 19.42 25.43
CA LYS A 72 2.67 19.52 24.29
C LYS A 72 2.32 20.68 23.36
N ILE A 73 1.05 20.86 22.98
CA ILE A 73 0.69 21.92 22.04
C ILE A 73 0.79 23.33 22.66
N ASN A 74 0.54 23.48 23.97
CA ASN A 74 0.72 24.76 24.67
C ASN A 74 2.20 25.12 24.89
N SER A 75 3.11 24.14 24.79
CA SER A 75 4.57 24.39 24.79
C SER A 75 5.11 24.89 23.45
N LEU A 76 4.31 24.86 22.38
CA LEU A 76 4.69 25.32 21.04
C LEU A 76 4.71 26.86 20.97
N LYS A 77 5.18 27.38 19.83
CA LYS A 77 5.30 28.83 19.57
C LYS A 77 4.00 29.63 19.71
N TYR A 78 2.84 28.97 19.70
CA TYR A 78 1.53 29.62 19.81
C TYR A 78 1.20 30.05 21.24
N GLY A 79 1.93 29.51 22.23
CA GLY A 79 1.71 29.76 23.65
C GLY A 79 0.54 28.97 24.24
N ASP A 80 0.22 29.28 25.49
CA ASP A 80 -0.81 28.60 26.29
C ASP A 80 -2.24 29.07 25.92
N ILE A 81 -2.64 28.77 24.68
CA ILE A 81 -3.93 29.18 24.10
C ILE A 81 -4.88 28.00 23.87
N PHE A 82 -4.35 26.77 23.91
CA PHE A 82 -5.12 25.57 23.61
C PHE A 82 -5.76 25.00 24.87
N SER A 83 -7.06 24.81 24.76
CA SER A 83 -7.94 24.20 25.76
C SER A 83 -9.09 23.52 25.00
N PRO A 84 -9.94 22.70 25.66
CA PRO A 84 -11.09 22.10 25.01
C PRO A 84 -11.90 23.13 24.21
N GLY A 85 -12.24 22.81 22.97
CA GLY A 85 -12.95 23.72 22.07
C GLY A 85 -12.11 24.71 21.27
N LYS A 86 -10.79 24.75 21.47
CA LYS A 86 -9.86 25.64 20.74
C LYS A 86 -9.22 25.02 19.51
N ILE A 87 -9.27 23.70 19.36
CA ILE A 87 -8.85 23.03 18.12
C ILE A 87 -9.94 23.17 17.07
N ASP A 88 -9.58 23.56 15.85
CA ASP A 88 -10.55 23.73 14.79
C ASP A 88 -10.96 22.38 14.20
N VAL A 89 -10.00 21.53 13.85
CA VAL A 89 -10.30 20.25 13.20
C VAL A 89 -9.46 19.13 13.76
N MET A 90 -10.09 17.99 14.01
CA MET A 90 -9.40 16.74 14.30
C MET A 90 -9.59 15.77 13.13
N PHE A 91 -8.46 15.34 12.56
CA PHE A 91 -8.39 14.36 11.49
C PHE A 91 -7.96 13.01 12.06
N GLY A 92 -8.40 11.92 11.45
CA GLY A 92 -7.80 10.62 11.72
C GLY A 92 -8.36 9.46 10.91
N GLY A 93 -7.56 8.41 10.78
CA GLY A 93 -7.94 7.16 10.12
C GLY A 93 -7.72 5.95 11.01
N PRO A 94 -8.55 5.72 12.05
CA PRO A 94 -8.39 4.56 12.93
C PRO A 94 -8.41 3.25 12.12
N PRO A 95 -7.43 2.35 12.31
CA PRO A 95 -7.31 1.17 11.46
C PRO A 95 -8.49 0.21 11.64
N CYS A 96 -9.15 -0.10 10.53
CA CYS A 96 -10.35 -0.94 10.47
C CYS A 96 -10.05 -2.46 10.37
N GLN A 97 -8.89 -2.94 10.85
CA GLN A 97 -8.48 -4.33 10.62
C GLN A 97 -9.29 -5.40 11.40
N GLY A 98 -10.42 -5.07 12.02
CA GLY A 98 -11.34 -6.02 12.63
C GLY A 98 -12.45 -6.44 11.67
N PHE A 99 -12.72 -7.75 11.58
CA PHE A 99 -13.89 -8.35 10.91
C PHE A 99 -14.03 -8.09 9.39
N SER A 100 -13.22 -8.80 8.59
CA SER A 100 -13.76 -9.32 7.32
C SER A 100 -14.73 -10.46 7.64
N ARG A 101 -15.70 -10.71 6.75
CA ARG A 101 -16.81 -11.70 6.81
C ARG A 101 -16.51 -13.12 7.35
N LEU A 102 -15.25 -13.46 7.68
CA LEU A 102 -14.77 -14.81 7.99
C LEU A 102 -13.92 -14.93 9.28
N GLY A 103 -13.79 -13.89 10.12
CA GLY A 103 -12.97 -13.92 11.34
C GLY A 103 -13.64 -14.55 12.59
N LYS A 104 -12.86 -15.19 13.48
CA LYS A 104 -13.31 -15.67 14.80
C LYS A 104 -13.70 -14.49 15.69
N ARG A 105 -14.86 -14.64 16.34
CA ARG A 105 -15.58 -13.64 17.13
C ARG A 105 -14.96 -13.51 18.52
N ASP A 106 -14.40 -12.35 18.85
CA ASP A 106 -13.86 -12.04 20.18
C ASP A 106 -14.26 -10.60 20.56
N SER A 107 -14.96 -10.44 21.68
CA SER A 107 -15.35 -9.14 22.24
C SER A 107 -14.18 -8.40 22.90
N ASN A 108 -13.11 -9.11 23.28
CA ASN A 108 -11.91 -8.54 23.89
C ASN A 108 -10.85 -8.11 22.87
N ASP A 109 -11.22 -7.99 21.59
CA ASP A 109 -10.29 -7.63 20.54
C ASP A 109 -9.71 -6.21 20.79
N PRO A 110 -8.37 -6.08 20.91
CA PRO A 110 -7.73 -4.79 21.19
C PRO A 110 -7.96 -3.74 20.09
N ARG A 111 -8.53 -4.08 18.94
CA ARG A 111 -8.87 -3.17 17.84
C ARG A 111 -10.21 -2.46 18.01
N ASN A 112 -11.18 -3.06 18.71
CA ASN A 112 -12.44 -2.38 19.07
C ASN A 112 -12.14 -1.13 19.92
N MET A 113 -11.06 -1.20 20.71
CA MET A 113 -10.60 -0.08 21.51
C MET A 113 -10.09 1.10 20.69
N LEU A 114 -9.57 0.93 19.46
CA LEU A 114 -8.95 2.06 18.75
C LEU A 114 -9.95 3.15 18.33
N PHE A 115 -11.18 2.76 17.97
CA PHE A 115 -12.26 3.71 17.70
C PHE A 115 -12.77 4.35 19.00
N HIS A 116 -12.86 3.57 20.07
CA HIS A 116 -13.20 4.08 21.40
C HIS A 116 -12.17 5.14 21.85
N GLU A 117 -10.87 4.87 21.75
CA GLU A 117 -9.82 5.82 22.08
C GLU A 117 -9.87 7.07 21.19
N TYR A 118 -10.17 6.92 19.90
CA TYR A 118 -10.35 8.08 19.02
C TYR A 118 -11.52 8.97 19.47
N LEU A 119 -12.67 8.37 19.80
CA LEU A 119 -13.82 9.09 20.36
C LEU A 119 -13.53 9.71 21.74
N ARG A 120 -12.73 9.04 22.58
CA ARG A 120 -12.29 9.57 23.88
C ARG A 120 -11.49 10.86 23.69
N ILE A 121 -10.54 10.87 22.76
CA ILE A 121 -9.78 12.09 22.46
C ILE A 121 -10.68 13.18 21.85
N ILE A 122 -11.63 12.83 20.98
CA ILE A 122 -12.61 13.82 20.46
C ILE A 122 -13.40 14.46 21.60
N LYS A 123 -13.90 13.65 22.54
CA LYS A 123 -14.68 14.11 23.70
C LYS A 123 -13.90 15.14 24.53
N ASP A 124 -12.62 14.90 24.77
CA ASP A 124 -11.80 15.76 25.63
C ASP A 124 -11.29 17.02 24.90
N ILE A 125 -10.87 16.87 23.65
CA ILE A 125 -10.35 17.99 22.83
C ILE A 125 -11.48 18.92 22.37
N ASP A 126 -12.68 18.36 22.17
CA ASP A 126 -13.89 19.05 21.71
C ASP A 126 -13.68 19.93 20.46
N PRO A 127 -13.11 19.40 19.36
CA PRO A 127 -12.80 20.18 18.16
C PRO A 127 -14.05 20.76 17.48
N LYS A 128 -13.94 21.84 16.71
CA LYS A 128 -15.10 22.36 15.96
C LYS A 128 -15.59 21.38 14.89
N TYR A 129 -14.67 20.67 14.26
CA TYR A 129 -14.95 19.69 13.20
C TYR A 129 -14.18 18.40 13.43
N VAL A 130 -14.79 17.28 13.05
CA VAL A 130 -14.16 15.96 13.04
C VAL A 130 -14.21 15.43 11.62
N VAL A 131 -13.05 14.98 11.12
CA VAL A 131 -12.91 14.35 9.81
C VAL A 131 -12.28 12.98 10.03
N MET A 132 -13.04 11.92 9.76
CA MET A 132 -12.54 10.56 9.86
C MET A 132 -12.53 9.87 8.50
N GLU A 133 -11.41 9.28 8.14
CA GLU A 133 -11.23 8.53 6.89
C GLU A 133 -11.15 7.02 7.16
N ASN A 134 -11.71 6.23 6.26
CA ASN A 134 -11.49 4.79 6.26
C ASN A 134 -11.72 4.11 4.90
N VAL A 135 -11.34 2.84 4.83
CA VAL A 135 -11.71 1.96 3.71
C VAL A 135 -13.23 1.73 3.66
N THR A 136 -13.79 1.49 2.48
CA THR A 136 -15.25 1.31 2.31
C THR A 136 -15.83 0.13 3.10
N GLY A 137 -15.00 -0.85 3.46
CA GLY A 137 -15.42 -1.98 4.30
C GLY A 137 -15.94 -1.56 5.68
N ILE A 138 -15.62 -0.36 6.17
CA ILE A 138 -16.15 0.15 7.44
C ILE A 138 -17.68 0.29 7.44
N LEU A 139 -18.28 0.51 6.28
CA LEU A 139 -19.73 0.73 6.15
C LEU A 139 -20.54 -0.50 6.54
N ASP A 140 -19.96 -1.68 6.31
CA ASP A 140 -20.54 -2.98 6.65
C ASP A 140 -19.91 -3.59 7.92
N MET A 141 -18.96 -2.91 8.56
CA MET A 141 -18.26 -3.43 9.72
C MET A 141 -19.19 -3.40 10.94
N GLN A 142 -19.21 -4.52 11.67
CA GLN A 142 -19.95 -4.66 12.91
C GLN A 142 -18.97 -4.86 14.07
N MET A 143 -19.29 -4.23 15.20
CA MET A 143 -18.62 -4.44 16.47
C MET A 143 -19.57 -5.09 17.47
N LEU A 144 -19.04 -6.03 18.25
CA LEU A 144 -19.75 -6.73 19.31
C LEU A 144 -19.45 -6.04 20.64
N ASP A 145 -20.50 -5.66 21.38
CA ASP A 145 -20.41 -5.14 22.74
C ASP A 145 -19.44 -3.96 22.89
N PHE A 146 -19.62 -2.91 22.06
CA PHE A 146 -18.71 -1.76 22.02
C PHE A 146 -18.90 -0.82 23.22
N PRO A 147 -17.84 -0.43 23.95
CA PRO A 147 -17.94 0.51 25.06
C PRO A 147 -18.15 1.95 24.58
N SER A 148 -19.16 2.64 25.12
CA SER A 148 -19.45 4.05 24.84
C SER A 148 -18.49 4.98 25.57
N VAL A 149 -18.21 6.16 25.01
CA VAL A 149 -17.51 7.25 25.72
C VAL A 149 -18.46 8.27 26.34
N LEU A 150 -19.77 8.17 26.10
CA LEU A 150 -20.76 9.12 26.59
C LEU A 150 -20.98 8.99 28.10
N GLU A 151 -21.16 7.76 28.57
CA GLU A 151 -21.48 7.44 29.97
C GLU A 151 -20.68 6.22 30.44
N GLU A 152 -20.15 6.29 31.67
CA GLU A 152 -19.37 5.19 32.24
C GLU A 152 -20.24 3.93 32.40
N GLY A 153 -19.74 2.80 31.89
CA GLY A 153 -20.47 1.53 31.91
C GLY A 153 -21.53 1.34 30.82
N ARG A 154 -21.79 2.36 29.98
CA ARG A 154 -22.68 2.21 28.82
C ARG A 154 -21.99 1.41 27.71
N ILE A 155 -22.69 0.40 27.18
CA ILE A 155 -22.19 -0.50 26.14
C ILE A 155 -23.25 -0.63 25.05
N TYR A 156 -22.82 -0.63 23.79
CA TYR A 156 -23.64 -1.03 22.65
C TYR A 156 -23.71 -2.55 22.60
N SER A 157 -24.65 -3.13 23.35
CA SER A 157 -24.81 -4.57 23.44
C SER A 157 -25.16 -5.20 22.09
N GLY A 158 -24.59 -6.38 21.83
CA GLY A 158 -24.78 -7.11 20.58
C GLY A 158 -23.98 -6.54 19.42
N GLN A 159 -24.34 -6.94 18.20
CA GLN A 159 -23.65 -6.55 16.98
C GLN A 159 -24.24 -5.25 16.43
N ASN A 160 -23.44 -4.20 16.45
CA ASN A 160 -23.83 -2.87 15.98
C ASN A 160 -22.91 -2.44 14.85
N LEU A 161 -23.48 -1.78 13.83
CA LEU A 161 -22.69 -1.24 12.72
C LEU A 161 -21.80 -0.10 13.23
N VAL A 162 -20.54 -0.07 12.79
CA VAL A 162 -19.59 1.00 13.13
C VAL A 162 -20.14 2.38 12.73
N PRO A 163 -20.72 2.58 11.54
CA PRO A 163 -21.41 3.82 11.19
C PRO A 163 -22.48 4.27 12.20
N PHE A 164 -23.26 3.32 12.72
CA PHE A 164 -24.31 3.60 13.68
C PHE A 164 -23.73 4.02 15.04
N ILE A 165 -22.71 3.31 15.52
CA ILE A 165 -22.00 3.63 16.76
C ILE A 165 -21.38 5.03 16.66
N LEU A 166 -20.59 5.30 15.61
CA LEU A 166 -19.90 6.57 15.42
C LEU A 166 -20.88 7.74 15.36
N ARG A 167 -21.99 7.58 14.62
CA ARG A 167 -23.05 8.60 14.57
C ARG A 167 -23.63 8.86 15.96
N THR A 168 -24.02 7.81 16.68
CA THR A 168 -24.65 7.93 18.01
C THR A 168 -23.72 8.57 19.03
N GLU A 169 -22.44 8.17 19.05
CA GLU A 169 -21.44 8.73 19.95
C GLU A 169 -21.18 10.21 19.64
N LEU A 170 -20.95 10.58 18.37
CA LEU A 170 -20.70 11.96 17.99
C LEU A 170 -21.91 12.86 18.24
N GLU A 171 -23.12 12.40 17.92
CA GLU A 171 -24.36 13.14 18.21
C GLU A 171 -24.56 13.32 19.72
N GLY A 172 -24.27 12.29 20.53
CA GLY A 172 -24.28 12.38 21.99
C GLY A 172 -23.22 13.33 22.56
N LEU A 173 -22.09 13.49 21.88
CA LEU A 173 -21.05 14.49 22.20
C LEU A 173 -21.39 15.90 21.71
N GLY A 174 -22.56 16.12 21.11
CA GLY A 174 -23.01 17.43 20.65
C GLY A 174 -22.55 17.81 19.25
N TYR A 175 -22.30 16.83 18.38
CA TYR A 175 -21.99 17.05 16.96
C TYR A 175 -23.20 16.76 16.07
N GLN A 176 -23.24 17.39 14.91
CA GLN A 176 -24.08 17.01 13.79
C GLN A 176 -23.23 16.20 12.82
N VAL A 177 -23.69 15.00 12.49
CA VAL A 177 -22.97 14.06 11.62
C VAL A 177 -23.64 14.02 10.25
N LEU A 178 -22.89 14.36 9.21
CA LEU A 178 -23.39 14.27 7.83
C LEU A 178 -23.56 12.80 7.43
N ASP A 179 -24.40 12.55 6.43
CA ASP A 179 -24.44 11.23 5.79
C ASP A 179 -23.07 10.87 5.23
N ILE A 180 -22.62 9.66 5.54
CA ILE A 180 -21.28 9.18 5.19
C ILE A 180 -21.20 9.03 3.68
N GLN A 181 -20.19 9.62 3.06
CA GLN A 181 -19.97 9.50 1.62
C GLN A 181 -18.74 8.66 1.29
N VAL A 182 -18.84 7.93 0.18
CA VAL A 182 -17.69 7.25 -0.43
C VAL A 182 -17.12 8.15 -1.52
N LEU A 183 -15.93 8.69 -1.27
CA LEU A 183 -15.22 9.55 -2.22
C LEU A 183 -14.22 8.72 -3.02
N ASN A 184 -14.24 8.86 -4.35
CA ASN A 184 -13.23 8.30 -5.23
C ASN A 184 -12.11 9.31 -5.46
N ALA A 185 -10.88 8.96 -5.08
CA ALA A 185 -9.70 9.79 -5.24
C ALA A 185 -9.49 10.28 -6.69
N ALA A 186 -9.90 9.48 -7.69
CA ALA A 186 -9.81 9.85 -9.10
C ALA A 186 -10.55 11.15 -9.43
N ASN A 187 -11.63 11.45 -8.71
CA ASN A 187 -12.42 12.66 -8.88
C ASN A 187 -11.75 13.90 -8.27
N TYR A 188 -10.55 13.77 -7.70
CA TYR A 188 -9.82 14.87 -7.06
C TYR A 188 -8.38 14.97 -7.60
N GLY A 189 -8.18 14.57 -8.86
CA GLY A 189 -6.89 14.67 -9.54
C GLY A 189 -5.87 13.59 -9.17
N VAL A 190 -6.27 12.55 -8.45
CA VAL A 190 -5.39 11.42 -8.12
C VAL A 190 -5.41 10.39 -9.25
N PRO A 191 -4.26 9.95 -9.79
CA PRO A 191 -4.20 8.99 -10.90
C PRO A 191 -4.49 7.53 -10.48
N GLN A 192 -5.41 7.32 -9.53
CA GLN A 192 -5.85 5.99 -9.13
C GLN A 192 -7.34 5.95 -8.76
N GLN A 193 -7.96 4.80 -8.99
CA GLN A 193 -9.28 4.43 -8.48
C GLN A 193 -9.15 4.01 -7.02
N ARG A 194 -9.41 4.91 -6.07
CA ARG A 194 -9.33 4.63 -4.63
C ARG A 194 -10.53 5.23 -3.92
N ASN A 195 -11.45 4.36 -3.53
CA ASN A 195 -12.63 4.73 -2.78
C ASN A 195 -12.31 4.77 -1.28
N ARG A 196 -12.80 5.82 -0.60
CA ARG A 196 -12.71 6.01 0.85
C ARG A 196 -14.04 6.47 1.43
N ALA A 197 -14.44 5.83 2.53
CA ALA A 197 -15.56 6.30 3.34
C ALA A 197 -15.06 7.47 4.20
N ILE A 198 -15.68 8.62 4.03
CA ILE A 198 -15.34 9.85 4.74
C ILE A 198 -16.50 10.20 5.66
N PHE A 199 -16.20 10.42 6.93
CA PHE A 199 -17.13 10.85 7.95
C PHE A 199 -16.83 12.31 8.26
N LEU A 200 -17.85 13.16 8.10
CA LEU A 200 -17.77 14.57 8.46
C LEU A 200 -18.74 14.85 9.59
N ALA A 201 -18.24 15.46 10.66
CA ALA A 201 -19.06 15.94 11.76
C ALA A 201 -18.63 17.34 12.18
N TYR A 202 -19.58 18.14 12.67
CA TYR A 202 -19.34 19.49 13.14
C TYR A 202 -20.08 19.74 14.45
N ARG A 203 -19.45 20.45 15.39
CA ARG A 203 -20.03 20.71 16.71
C ARG A 203 -21.26 21.61 16.60
N ASN A 204 -22.26 21.39 17.44
CA ASN A 204 -23.43 22.25 17.51
C ASN A 204 -23.04 23.73 17.70
N GLY A 205 -23.66 24.60 16.90
CA GLY A 205 -23.40 26.04 16.94
C GLY A 205 -22.21 26.52 16.09
N VAL A 206 -21.48 25.63 15.40
CA VAL A 206 -20.51 26.02 14.36
C VAL A 206 -21.14 25.97 12.97
N TYR A 207 -20.52 26.63 12.00
CA TYR A 207 -21.02 26.64 10.62
C TYR A 207 -20.92 25.23 10.00
N PRO A 208 -21.95 24.73 9.29
CA PRO A 208 -21.91 23.38 8.71
C PRO A 208 -20.76 23.18 7.73
N ILE A 209 -20.07 22.03 7.84
CA ILE A 209 -19.14 21.52 6.82
C ILE A 209 -19.91 20.81 5.71
N SER A 210 -19.32 20.70 4.51
CA SER A 210 -19.88 19.95 3.38
C SER A 210 -18.83 19.03 2.76
N TYR A 211 -19.25 18.06 1.95
CA TYR A 211 -18.33 17.26 1.16
C TYR A 211 -17.78 18.07 -0.02
N PRO A 212 -16.54 17.80 -0.45
CA PRO A 212 -15.98 18.46 -1.61
C PRO A 212 -16.67 17.98 -2.90
N ASP A 213 -16.89 18.91 -3.82
CA ASP A 213 -17.36 18.57 -5.17
C ASP A 213 -16.25 17.88 -5.98
N PRO A 214 -16.60 16.91 -6.84
CA PRO A 214 -15.64 16.27 -7.74
C PRO A 214 -15.10 17.27 -8.78
N GLN A 215 -13.82 17.10 -9.13
CA GLN A 215 -13.18 17.79 -10.25
C GLN A 215 -13.44 17.05 -11.56
N GLU A 216 -13.49 17.79 -12.67
CA GLU A 216 -13.77 17.22 -14.01
C GLU A 216 -12.56 16.51 -14.63
N SER A 217 -11.33 16.89 -14.24
CA SER A 217 -10.11 16.40 -14.89
C SER A 217 -9.64 15.06 -14.34
N ILE A 218 -9.50 14.07 -15.23
CA ILE A 218 -8.91 12.78 -14.94
C ILE A 218 -7.39 12.82 -15.19
N VAL A 219 -6.62 12.19 -14.31
CA VAL A 219 -5.18 12.01 -14.45
C VAL A 219 -4.89 10.54 -14.72
N THR A 220 -4.19 10.24 -15.82
CA THR A 220 -3.82 8.89 -16.24
C THR A 220 -2.51 8.42 -15.60
N VAL A 221 -2.20 7.14 -15.73
CA VAL A 221 -0.89 6.59 -15.35
C VAL A 221 0.24 7.25 -16.16
N TYR A 222 0.00 7.55 -17.44
CA TYR A 222 0.97 8.24 -18.29
C TYR A 222 1.24 9.67 -17.80
N ASP A 223 0.19 10.41 -17.40
CA ASP A 223 0.32 11.74 -16.79
C ASP A 223 1.16 11.74 -15.51
N ALA A 224 1.07 10.66 -14.74
CA ALA A 224 1.74 10.53 -13.45
C ALA A 224 3.19 10.06 -13.54
N LEU A 225 3.50 9.17 -14.49
CA LEU A 225 4.78 8.44 -14.56
C LEU A 225 5.62 8.79 -15.78
N GLY A 226 5.02 9.33 -16.85
CA GLY A 226 5.70 9.53 -18.14
C GLY A 226 6.97 10.37 -18.02
N ASP A 227 6.91 11.48 -17.28
CA ASP A 227 8.04 12.41 -17.11
C ASP A 227 9.21 11.85 -16.27
N LEU A 228 9.01 10.74 -15.56
CA LEU A 228 10.09 10.10 -14.79
C LEU A 228 11.15 9.45 -15.69
N TYR A 229 10.86 9.25 -16.97
CA TYR A 229 11.76 8.60 -17.91
C TYR A 229 12.14 9.56 -19.03
N LYS A 230 13.45 9.79 -19.20
CA LYS A 230 14.01 10.68 -20.23
C LYS A 230 13.56 10.36 -21.66
N SER A 231 13.13 9.11 -21.90
CA SER A 231 12.60 8.64 -23.18
C SER A 231 11.23 9.21 -23.53
N CYS A 232 10.52 9.80 -22.58
CA CYS A 232 9.18 10.35 -22.77
C CYS A 232 9.26 11.87 -22.75
N ASN A 233 9.19 12.51 -23.94
CA ASN A 233 9.14 13.98 -24.04
C ASN A 233 7.72 14.46 -23.70
N TYR A 234 7.38 14.45 -22.41
CA TYR A 234 6.01 14.60 -21.95
C TYR A 234 5.95 15.43 -20.67
N SER A 235 5.09 16.44 -20.64
CA SER A 235 4.92 17.34 -19.49
C SER A 235 3.47 17.77 -19.37
N THR A 236 2.84 17.38 -18.27
CA THR A 236 1.42 17.65 -17.96
C THR A 236 1.35 18.62 -16.79
N HIS A 237 0.16 19.14 -16.51
CA HIS A 237 -0.03 19.93 -15.30
C HIS A 237 0.33 19.12 -14.05
N TYR A 238 -0.13 17.86 -13.98
CA TYR A 238 0.17 16.95 -12.87
C TYR A 238 1.68 16.71 -12.70
N SER A 239 2.41 16.46 -13.79
CA SER A 239 3.83 16.16 -13.72
C SER A 239 4.67 17.39 -13.30
N LYS A 240 4.28 18.58 -13.77
CA LYS A 240 4.87 19.86 -13.35
C LYS A 240 4.64 20.13 -11.87
N GLU A 241 3.44 19.90 -11.35
CA GLU A 241 3.17 20.05 -9.91
C GLU A 241 3.92 19.02 -9.06
N SER A 242 4.08 17.80 -9.59
CA SER A 242 4.77 16.74 -8.86
C SER A 242 6.26 17.05 -8.71
N THR A 243 6.91 17.59 -9.74
CA THR A 243 8.32 18.04 -9.66
C THR A 243 8.45 19.39 -8.95
N GLY A 244 7.48 20.29 -9.15
CA GLY A 244 7.41 21.63 -8.53
C GLY A 244 7.17 21.63 -7.03
N GLY A 245 6.61 20.55 -6.49
CA GLY A 245 6.10 20.48 -5.13
C GLY A 245 4.67 21.00 -5.04
N ARG A 246 3.88 20.46 -4.10
CA ARG A 246 2.49 20.90 -3.85
C ARG A 246 2.34 21.59 -2.50
N THR A 247 3.07 21.13 -1.50
CA THR A 247 2.93 21.62 -0.12
C THR A 247 3.92 22.77 0.12
N PRO A 248 3.44 23.96 0.50
CA PRO A 248 4.29 25.13 0.76
C PRO A 248 5.11 24.94 2.02
N ASN A 249 6.36 25.40 1.99
CA ASN A 249 7.14 25.58 3.21
C ASN A 249 6.52 26.70 4.06
N VAL A 250 6.38 26.48 5.36
CA VAL A 250 5.66 27.39 6.26
C VAL A 250 6.38 28.72 6.49
N THR A 251 7.68 28.79 6.21
CA THR A 251 8.47 30.02 6.33
C THR A 251 8.45 30.83 5.04
N THR A 252 8.60 30.18 3.88
CA THR A 252 8.72 30.88 2.60
C THR A 252 7.39 31.06 1.88
N GLY A 253 6.37 30.24 2.19
CA GLY A 253 5.10 30.18 1.46
C GLY A 253 5.21 29.55 0.06
N ILE A 254 6.40 29.05 -0.32
CA ILE A 254 6.68 28.48 -1.63
C ILE A 254 6.70 26.95 -1.52
N PRO A 255 6.07 26.20 -2.46
CA PRO A 255 6.18 24.75 -2.52
C PRO A 255 7.62 24.25 -2.50
N VAL A 256 7.88 23.22 -1.71
CA VAL A 256 9.20 22.59 -1.67
C VAL A 256 9.39 21.79 -2.95
N LYS A 257 10.26 22.29 -3.84
CA LYS A 257 10.58 21.64 -5.10
C LYS A 257 11.48 20.42 -4.88
N GLU A 258 11.36 19.44 -5.77
CA GLU A 258 12.38 18.40 -5.90
C GLU A 258 13.75 18.99 -6.27
N THR A 259 14.77 18.56 -5.55
CA THR A 259 16.19 18.84 -5.85
C THR A 259 16.90 17.60 -6.41
N LYS A 260 16.46 16.42 -5.97
CA LYS A 260 16.91 15.12 -6.42
C LYS A 260 15.79 14.10 -6.24
N ILE A 261 15.49 13.35 -7.29
CA ILE A 261 14.49 12.30 -7.21
C ILE A 261 14.96 11.15 -6.32
N THR A 262 14.14 10.84 -5.32
CA THR A 262 14.36 9.75 -4.35
C THR A 262 13.41 8.59 -4.59
N ASN A 263 13.66 7.45 -3.95
CA ASN A 263 12.77 6.28 -3.93
C ASN A 263 12.55 5.60 -5.31
N MET A 264 13.49 5.74 -6.25
CA MET A 264 13.47 5.18 -7.60
C MET A 264 14.15 3.80 -7.73
N GLU A 265 14.47 3.13 -6.61
CA GLU A 265 15.18 1.86 -6.62
C GLU A 265 14.32 0.73 -7.21
N THR A 266 14.75 0.18 -8.34
CA THR A 266 14.07 -0.95 -8.98
C THR A 266 14.32 -2.27 -8.25
N SER A 267 13.37 -3.19 -8.33
CA SER A 267 13.60 -4.56 -7.89
C SER A 267 14.43 -5.33 -8.91
N ASN A 268 15.41 -6.09 -8.43
CA ASN A 268 16.12 -7.05 -9.27
C ASN A 268 15.28 -8.33 -9.36
N HIS A 269 14.92 -8.74 -10.57
CA HIS A 269 14.06 -9.89 -10.82
C HIS A 269 14.84 -10.94 -11.60
N ASP A 270 14.63 -12.21 -11.27
CA ASP A 270 15.12 -13.33 -12.09
C ASP A 270 14.56 -13.21 -13.51
N LYS A 271 15.31 -13.67 -14.53
CA LYS A 271 14.91 -13.59 -15.94
C LYS A 271 13.53 -14.22 -16.20
N SER A 272 13.23 -15.36 -15.58
CA SER A 272 11.92 -16.02 -15.70
C SER A 272 10.78 -15.15 -15.16
N VAL A 273 11.04 -14.33 -14.13
CA VAL A 273 10.06 -13.37 -13.59
C VAL A 273 9.85 -12.20 -14.55
N ILE A 274 10.92 -11.68 -15.15
CA ILE A 274 10.85 -10.61 -16.16
C ILE A 274 10.05 -11.09 -17.37
N GLN A 275 10.35 -12.28 -17.89
CA GLN A 275 9.60 -12.91 -18.98
C GLN A 275 8.15 -13.20 -18.60
N ARG A 276 7.88 -13.60 -17.35
CA ARG A 276 6.49 -13.74 -16.88
C ARG A 276 5.74 -12.42 -16.93
N PHE A 277 6.39 -11.30 -16.63
CA PHE A 277 5.78 -9.98 -16.73
C PHE A 277 5.59 -9.53 -18.19
N SER A 278 6.44 -9.97 -19.12
CA SER A 278 6.27 -9.65 -20.55
C SER A 278 5.04 -10.31 -21.16
N LEU A 279 4.55 -11.42 -20.58
CA LEU A 279 3.32 -12.08 -21.04
C LEU A 279 2.06 -11.24 -20.89
N TYR A 280 2.08 -10.18 -20.06
CA TYR A 280 0.94 -9.31 -19.83
C TYR A 280 0.96 -8.14 -20.83
N LYS A 281 -0.17 -7.92 -21.53
CA LYS A 281 -0.45 -6.67 -22.23
C LYS A 281 -0.94 -5.61 -21.22
N GLN A 282 -0.84 -4.34 -21.58
CA GLN A 282 -1.27 -3.23 -20.72
C GLN A 282 -2.77 -3.38 -20.33
N GLY A 283 -3.08 -3.21 -19.05
CA GLY A 283 -4.43 -3.39 -18.50
C GLY A 283 -4.86 -4.85 -18.24
N GLU A 284 -4.00 -5.84 -18.54
CA GLU A 284 -4.30 -7.23 -18.26
C GLU A 284 -3.98 -7.60 -16.82
N ASN A 285 -4.91 -8.33 -16.21
CA ASN A 285 -4.63 -9.16 -15.04
C ASN A 285 -4.39 -10.61 -15.46
N ARG A 286 -4.03 -11.48 -14.51
CA ARG A 286 -3.78 -12.92 -14.78
C ARG A 286 -4.88 -13.58 -15.61
N LYS A 287 -6.15 -13.31 -15.27
CA LYS A 287 -7.30 -13.93 -15.95
C LYS A 287 -7.35 -13.51 -17.41
N ARG A 288 -7.24 -12.21 -17.70
CA ARG A 288 -7.27 -11.67 -19.07
C ARG A 288 -6.10 -12.16 -19.90
N ALA A 289 -4.89 -12.11 -19.35
CA ALA A 289 -3.70 -12.63 -20.02
C ALA A 289 -3.86 -14.13 -20.36
N LEU A 290 -4.36 -14.94 -19.42
CA LEU A 290 -4.58 -16.36 -19.65
C LEU A 290 -5.66 -16.63 -20.70
N THR A 291 -6.79 -15.93 -20.66
CA THR A 291 -7.84 -16.04 -21.69
C THR A 291 -7.27 -15.78 -23.06
N ARG A 292 -6.51 -14.68 -23.20
CA ARG A 292 -5.87 -14.33 -24.47
C ARG A 292 -4.87 -15.38 -24.92
N LEU A 293 -3.99 -15.87 -24.05
CA LEU A 293 -3.01 -16.90 -24.42
C LEU A 293 -3.67 -18.23 -24.83
N ARG A 294 -4.85 -18.55 -24.31
CA ARG A 294 -5.66 -19.71 -24.75
C ARG A 294 -6.29 -19.50 -26.13
N GLU A 295 -6.55 -18.26 -26.52
CA GLU A 295 -7.14 -17.90 -27.82
C GLU A 295 -6.08 -17.70 -28.90
N GLU A 296 -5.00 -16.98 -28.60
CA GLU A 296 -3.94 -16.60 -29.54
C GLU A 296 -2.85 -17.68 -29.66
N GLY A 297 -2.63 -18.49 -28.62
CA GLY A 297 -1.42 -19.31 -28.49
C GLY A 297 -0.16 -18.49 -28.21
N ILE A 298 0.95 -19.15 -27.89
CA ILE A 298 2.27 -18.51 -27.70
C ILE A 298 3.41 -19.50 -27.94
N ASN A 299 4.46 -19.08 -28.67
CA ASN A 299 5.71 -19.83 -28.76
C ASN A 299 6.60 -19.50 -27.55
N LEU A 300 6.24 -20.03 -26.38
CA LEU A 300 6.87 -19.67 -25.12
C LEU A 300 8.37 -20.01 -25.08
N LEU A 301 8.80 -21.08 -25.77
CA LEU A 301 10.20 -21.45 -25.86
C LEU A 301 11.04 -20.38 -26.59
N GLU A 302 10.49 -19.72 -27.61
CA GLU A 302 11.15 -18.65 -28.36
C GLU A 302 11.05 -17.30 -27.65
N GLU A 303 9.84 -16.93 -27.21
CA GLU A 303 9.58 -15.61 -26.63
C GLU A 303 10.10 -15.47 -25.18
N ALA A 304 10.13 -16.57 -24.44
CA ALA A 304 10.40 -16.58 -23.00
C ALA A 304 11.08 -17.89 -22.54
N PRO A 305 12.27 -18.23 -23.06
CA PRO A 305 12.91 -19.53 -22.81
C PRO A 305 13.13 -19.83 -21.32
N GLU A 306 13.55 -18.85 -20.51
CA GLU A 306 13.75 -19.08 -19.08
C GLU A 306 12.46 -19.37 -18.31
N LEU A 307 11.36 -18.73 -18.69
CA LEU A 307 10.05 -19.06 -18.16
C LEU A 307 9.56 -20.40 -18.68
N PHE A 308 9.78 -20.72 -19.96
CA PHE A 308 9.38 -21.99 -20.54
C PHE A 308 9.94 -23.19 -19.76
N TYR A 309 11.25 -23.21 -19.51
CA TYR A 309 11.88 -24.31 -18.77
C TYR A 309 11.49 -24.33 -17.28
N GLU A 310 11.30 -23.16 -16.65
CA GLU A 310 10.74 -23.10 -15.29
C GLU A 310 9.32 -23.72 -15.26
N THR A 311 8.48 -23.41 -16.25
CA THR A 311 7.13 -23.96 -16.40
C THR A 311 7.16 -25.46 -16.70
N LEU A 312 8.03 -25.93 -17.60
CA LEU A 312 8.22 -27.34 -17.94
C LEU A 312 8.49 -28.18 -16.69
N TYR A 313 9.43 -27.75 -15.85
CA TYR A 313 9.75 -28.45 -14.63
C TYR A 313 8.62 -28.36 -13.59
N GLN A 314 7.89 -27.25 -13.53
CA GLN A 314 6.77 -27.10 -12.61
C GLN A 314 5.56 -27.98 -12.97
N VAL A 315 5.20 -28.09 -14.25
CA VAL A 315 4.08 -28.96 -14.66
C VAL A 315 4.39 -30.44 -14.46
N ASN A 316 5.67 -30.82 -14.51
CA ASN A 316 6.16 -32.17 -14.20
C ASN A 316 6.55 -32.36 -12.72
N SER A 317 6.28 -31.39 -11.84
CA SER A 317 6.90 -31.35 -10.49
C SER A 317 6.59 -32.57 -9.61
N GLU A 318 5.40 -33.15 -9.69
CA GLU A 318 5.03 -34.34 -8.91
C GLU A 318 5.80 -35.57 -9.39
N GLN A 319 5.81 -35.82 -10.71
CA GLN A 319 6.59 -36.91 -11.31
C GLN A 319 8.09 -36.74 -11.04
N ASN A 320 8.62 -35.55 -11.28
CA ASN A 320 10.04 -35.24 -11.06
C ASN A 320 10.43 -35.46 -9.59
N ALA A 321 9.56 -35.09 -8.64
CA ALA A 321 9.82 -35.28 -7.22
C ALA A 321 10.02 -36.76 -6.84
N GLU A 322 9.21 -37.67 -7.41
CA GLU A 322 9.36 -39.11 -7.18
C GLU A 322 10.72 -39.64 -7.68
N PHE A 323 11.14 -39.24 -8.88
CA PHE A 323 12.41 -39.68 -9.46
C PHE A 323 13.62 -39.07 -8.74
N ILE A 324 13.54 -37.79 -8.37
CA ILE A 324 14.56 -37.13 -7.56
C ILE A 324 14.71 -37.89 -6.24
N GLN A 325 13.61 -38.21 -5.55
CA GLN A 325 13.65 -38.93 -4.28
C GLN A 325 14.26 -40.33 -4.44
N LYS A 326 13.82 -41.13 -5.42
CA LYS A 326 14.38 -42.47 -5.70
C LYS A 326 15.89 -42.41 -5.98
N THR A 327 16.34 -41.38 -6.70
CA THR A 327 17.76 -41.20 -7.01
C THR A 327 18.56 -40.82 -5.76
N LEU A 328 18.03 -39.96 -4.89
CA LEU A 328 18.66 -39.62 -3.61
C LEU A 328 18.77 -40.82 -2.65
N GLU A 329 17.82 -41.75 -2.72
CA GLU A 329 17.85 -43.01 -1.98
C GLU A 329 18.97 -43.92 -2.50
N LYS A 330 19.10 -44.07 -3.82
CA LYS A 330 20.15 -44.88 -4.48
C LYS A 330 21.57 -44.43 -4.09
N TYR A 331 21.80 -43.11 -4.00
CA TYR A 331 23.11 -42.54 -3.64
C TYR A 331 23.32 -42.32 -2.14
N ASP A 332 22.38 -42.74 -1.29
CA ASP A 332 22.40 -42.54 0.16
C ASP A 332 22.47 -41.07 0.63
N PHE A 333 22.20 -40.11 -0.26
CA PHE A 333 22.23 -38.66 0.04
C PHE A 333 21.10 -38.24 0.99
N HIS A 334 19.98 -38.98 0.97
CA HIS A 334 18.80 -38.72 1.79
C HIS A 334 19.07 -38.73 3.31
N LYS A 335 20.04 -39.51 3.80
CA LYS A 335 20.35 -39.59 5.25
C LYS A 335 20.87 -38.27 5.84
N SER A 336 21.40 -37.39 5.01
CA SER A 336 22.01 -36.13 5.44
C SER A 336 21.09 -34.91 5.23
N ILE A 337 19.90 -35.10 4.64
CA ILE A 337 19.01 -34.02 4.17
C ILE A 337 17.60 -34.23 4.70
N ASN A 338 16.97 -33.17 5.21
CA ASN A 338 15.54 -33.18 5.48
C ASN A 338 14.75 -32.93 4.17
N ILE A 339 14.35 -34.00 3.49
CA ILE A 339 13.62 -33.95 2.22
C ILE A 339 12.15 -33.62 2.49
N THR A 340 11.79 -32.36 2.26
CA THR A 340 10.40 -31.87 2.31
C THR A 340 9.87 -31.59 0.91
N LYS A 341 8.54 -31.44 0.74
CA LYS A 341 7.94 -31.02 -0.54
C LYS A 341 8.54 -29.70 -1.05
N LEU A 342 8.77 -28.73 -0.16
CA LEU A 342 9.42 -27.47 -0.52
C LEU A 342 10.87 -27.68 -0.97
N TRP A 343 11.60 -28.58 -0.31
CA TRP A 343 12.97 -28.92 -0.71
C TRP A 343 13.01 -29.58 -2.10
N LEU A 344 12.10 -30.52 -2.38
CA LEU A 344 11.99 -31.17 -3.69
C LEU A 344 11.65 -30.15 -4.79
N ASN A 345 10.68 -29.27 -4.55
CA ASN A 345 10.32 -28.20 -5.49
C ASN A 345 11.51 -27.28 -5.80
N ASN A 346 12.28 -26.90 -4.78
CA ASN A 346 13.48 -26.06 -4.98
C ASN A 346 14.60 -26.80 -5.72
N THR A 347 14.73 -28.11 -5.50
CA THR A 347 15.69 -28.96 -6.23
C THR A 347 15.28 -29.08 -7.69
N ASN A 348 14.00 -29.32 -7.96
CA ASN A 348 13.43 -29.36 -9.30
C ASN A 348 13.69 -28.04 -10.07
N LYS A 349 13.53 -26.88 -9.41
CA LYS A 349 13.89 -25.57 -9.99
C LYS A 349 15.40 -25.40 -10.25
N GLN A 350 16.27 -25.98 -9.43
CA GLN A 350 17.72 -25.95 -9.71
C GLN A 350 18.09 -26.85 -10.89
N LEU A 351 17.44 -28.01 -11.03
CA LEU A 351 17.64 -28.92 -12.15
C LEU A 351 17.17 -28.30 -13.47
N SER A 352 16.10 -27.48 -13.45
CA SER A 352 15.68 -26.73 -14.64
C SER A 352 16.78 -25.80 -15.13
N LEU A 353 17.45 -25.09 -14.22
CA LEU A 353 18.57 -24.21 -14.57
C LEU A 353 19.73 -24.97 -15.23
N ILE A 354 20.11 -26.14 -14.70
CA ILE A 354 21.19 -26.95 -15.26
C ILE A 354 20.83 -27.43 -16.67
N SER A 355 19.61 -27.94 -16.86
CA SER A 355 19.11 -28.36 -18.17
C SER A 355 19.19 -27.24 -19.21
N MET A 356 18.84 -26.02 -18.81
CA MET A 356 18.88 -24.86 -19.72
C MET A 356 20.30 -24.49 -20.14
N ILE A 357 21.28 -24.61 -19.24
CA ILE A 357 22.69 -24.36 -19.53
C ILE A 357 23.20 -25.38 -20.56
N GLU A 358 22.92 -26.66 -20.37
CA GLU A 358 23.32 -27.72 -21.31
C GLU A 358 22.68 -27.56 -22.70
N ASN A 359 21.43 -27.11 -22.74
CA ASN A 359 20.72 -26.81 -23.99
C ASN A 359 21.07 -25.43 -24.58
N LYS A 360 22.07 -24.72 -24.03
CA LYS A 360 22.57 -23.41 -24.50
C LYS A 360 21.51 -22.29 -24.50
N HIS A 361 20.47 -22.39 -23.68
CA HIS A 361 19.44 -21.37 -23.55
C HIS A 361 19.80 -20.27 -22.54
N ILE A 362 20.77 -20.50 -21.66
CA ILE A 362 21.33 -19.49 -20.75
C ILE A 362 22.83 -19.36 -20.99
N ILE A 363 23.30 -18.12 -21.21
CA ILE A 363 24.72 -17.81 -21.46
C ILE A 363 25.40 -17.21 -20.22
N ASP A 364 24.63 -16.64 -19.28
CA ASP A 364 25.16 -15.84 -18.18
C ASP A 364 25.55 -16.64 -16.92
N ILE A 365 25.23 -17.94 -16.86
CA ILE A 365 25.53 -18.81 -15.71
C ILE A 365 26.35 -19.99 -16.21
N ASN A 366 27.58 -20.13 -15.71
CA ASN A 366 28.42 -21.30 -16.02
C ASN A 366 27.87 -22.56 -15.32
N PHE A 367 27.89 -23.68 -16.05
CA PHE A 367 27.55 -25.03 -15.58
C PHE A 367 28.21 -25.36 -14.24
N ASP A 368 29.50 -25.04 -14.08
CA ASP A 368 30.24 -25.31 -12.84
C ASP A 368 29.63 -24.64 -11.61
N ALA A 369 29.11 -23.41 -11.77
CA ALA A 369 28.47 -22.67 -10.70
C ALA A 369 27.10 -23.28 -10.33
N ALA A 370 26.34 -23.72 -11.34
CA ALA A 370 25.06 -24.40 -11.14
C ALA A 370 25.25 -25.75 -10.44
N ILE A 371 26.23 -26.55 -10.88
CA ILE A 371 26.60 -27.83 -10.25
C ILE A 371 27.12 -27.60 -8.83
N SER A 372 27.97 -26.61 -8.59
CA SER A 372 28.45 -26.26 -7.23
C SER A 372 27.31 -25.84 -6.29
N SER A 373 26.28 -25.18 -6.83
CA SER A 373 25.06 -24.86 -6.06
C SER A 373 24.26 -26.11 -5.73
N LEU A 374 24.08 -27.02 -6.70
CA LEU A 374 23.36 -28.27 -6.49
C LEU A 374 24.12 -29.18 -5.49
N SER A 375 25.44 -29.31 -5.61
CA SER A 375 26.30 -30.07 -4.71
C SER A 375 26.12 -29.65 -3.24
N ARG A 376 26.09 -28.34 -2.97
CA ARG A 376 25.82 -27.82 -1.62
C ARG A 376 24.43 -28.18 -1.11
N ARG A 377 23.41 -28.16 -1.98
CA ARG A 377 22.04 -28.57 -1.62
C ARG A 377 21.95 -30.07 -1.33
N LEU A 378 22.63 -30.88 -2.14
CA LEU A 378 22.71 -32.34 -2.03
C LEU A 378 23.69 -32.81 -0.95
N LYS A 379 24.47 -31.89 -0.35
CA LYS A 379 25.51 -32.19 0.64
C LYS A 379 26.48 -33.28 0.19
N THR A 380 26.90 -33.23 -1.08
CA THR A 380 27.77 -34.24 -1.70
C THR A 380 28.87 -33.58 -2.56
N THR A 381 29.81 -34.35 -3.08
CA THR A 381 30.91 -33.82 -3.91
C THR A 381 30.42 -33.38 -5.30
N ILE A 382 31.25 -32.65 -6.04
CA ILE A 382 30.94 -32.22 -7.40
C ILE A 382 30.79 -33.44 -8.32
N GLU A 383 31.67 -34.42 -8.20
CA GLU A 383 31.65 -35.66 -9.00
C GLU A 383 30.34 -36.42 -8.79
N ASN A 384 29.96 -36.63 -7.52
CA ASN A 384 28.70 -37.25 -7.15
C ASN A 384 27.47 -36.46 -7.62
N THR A 385 27.58 -35.14 -7.67
CA THR A 385 26.51 -34.27 -8.17
C THR A 385 26.34 -34.38 -9.68
N ILE A 386 27.44 -34.47 -10.43
CA ILE A 386 27.43 -34.72 -11.87
C ILE A 386 26.85 -36.12 -12.15
N GLU A 387 27.25 -37.13 -11.38
CA GLU A 387 26.68 -38.46 -11.51
C GLU A 387 25.17 -38.47 -11.21
N PHE A 388 24.75 -37.81 -10.14
CA PHE A 388 23.33 -37.61 -9.82
C PHE A 388 22.59 -36.94 -10.98
N TRP A 389 23.15 -35.86 -11.54
CA TRP A 389 22.57 -35.15 -12.68
C TRP A 389 22.42 -36.06 -13.91
N ASN A 390 23.47 -36.78 -14.28
CA ASN A 390 23.48 -37.72 -15.42
C ASN A 390 22.45 -38.85 -15.27
N ASN A 391 22.17 -39.29 -14.05
CA ASN A 391 21.13 -40.29 -13.81
C ASN A 391 19.72 -39.69 -13.88
N VAL A 392 19.51 -38.53 -13.25
CA VAL A 392 18.16 -37.97 -13.11
C VAL A 392 17.69 -37.28 -14.40
N GLN A 393 18.58 -36.64 -15.17
CA GLN A 393 18.21 -35.80 -16.30
C GLN A 393 17.35 -36.51 -17.37
N HIS A 394 17.59 -37.80 -17.61
CA HIS A 394 16.85 -38.60 -18.60
C HIS A 394 15.48 -39.07 -18.10
N GLU A 395 15.24 -38.97 -16.79
CA GLU A 395 14.00 -39.38 -16.14
C GLU A 395 13.06 -38.20 -15.84
N LEU A 396 13.55 -36.96 -15.95
CA LEU A 396 12.76 -35.75 -15.70
C LEU A 396 11.89 -35.40 -16.91
N ASN A 397 10.76 -34.75 -16.63
CA ASN A 397 9.87 -34.18 -17.63
C ASN A 397 9.29 -35.19 -18.63
N LYS A 398 8.95 -36.41 -18.18
CA LYS A 398 8.36 -37.44 -19.02
C LYS A 398 6.85 -37.29 -19.23
N GLN A 399 6.14 -36.64 -18.30
CA GLN A 399 4.71 -36.38 -18.45
C GLN A 399 4.45 -35.33 -19.55
N TYR A 400 5.26 -34.27 -19.57
CA TYR A 400 5.32 -33.30 -20.66
C TYR A 400 6.78 -33.06 -21.02
N ASP A 401 7.22 -33.53 -22.18
CA ASP A 401 8.50 -33.13 -22.74
C ASP A 401 8.44 -31.71 -23.33
N ALA A 402 9.60 -31.16 -23.70
CA ALA A 402 9.71 -29.79 -24.19
C ALA A 402 8.92 -29.56 -25.49
N GLU A 403 8.96 -30.51 -26.44
CA GLU A 403 8.26 -30.37 -27.71
C GLU A 403 6.74 -30.39 -27.52
N THR A 404 6.25 -31.37 -26.77
CA THR A 404 4.83 -31.53 -26.43
C THR A 404 4.31 -30.29 -25.70
N LEU A 405 5.03 -29.81 -24.68
CA LEU A 405 4.62 -28.63 -23.94
C LEU A 405 4.59 -27.38 -24.81
N ASN A 406 5.60 -27.19 -25.68
CA ASN A 406 5.64 -26.03 -26.57
C ASN A 406 4.50 -26.05 -27.59
N ASN A 407 4.19 -27.21 -28.17
CA ASN A 407 3.07 -27.38 -29.10
C ASN A 407 1.70 -27.10 -28.43
N LEU A 408 1.54 -27.46 -27.16
CA LEU A 408 0.35 -27.13 -26.37
C LEU A 408 0.21 -25.62 -26.14
N PHE A 409 1.31 -24.92 -25.83
CA PHE A 409 1.28 -23.46 -25.72
C PHE A 409 1.00 -22.76 -27.05
N ILE A 410 1.63 -23.21 -28.15
CA ILE A 410 1.41 -22.65 -29.50
C ILE A 410 -0.03 -22.82 -29.95
N SER A 411 -0.67 -23.94 -29.62
CA SER A 411 -2.07 -24.20 -29.97
C SER A 411 -3.09 -23.57 -29.00
N GLY A 412 -2.63 -22.88 -27.95
CA GLY A 412 -3.52 -22.30 -26.92
C GLY A 412 -4.15 -23.33 -25.97
N ASN A 413 -3.77 -24.61 -26.06
CA ASN A 413 -4.27 -25.68 -25.20
C ASN A 413 -3.60 -25.65 -23.81
N ILE A 414 -3.87 -24.58 -23.05
CA ILE A 414 -3.26 -24.30 -21.75
C ILE A 414 -4.18 -24.79 -20.63
N SER A 415 -3.87 -25.95 -20.07
CA SER A 415 -4.56 -26.50 -18.89
C SER A 415 -4.39 -25.60 -17.65
N ASP A 416 -5.23 -25.77 -16.63
CA ASP A 416 -5.10 -24.99 -15.38
C ASP A 416 -3.78 -25.28 -14.65
N LEU A 417 -3.25 -26.51 -14.75
CA LEU A 417 -1.92 -26.86 -14.24
C LEU A 417 -0.82 -26.03 -14.91
N MET A 418 -0.87 -25.93 -16.24
CA MET A 418 0.08 -25.10 -17.01
C MET A 418 -0.08 -23.62 -16.69
N ALA A 419 -1.31 -23.14 -16.54
CA ALA A 419 -1.59 -21.75 -16.17
C ALA A 419 -1.08 -21.39 -14.78
N ASP A 420 -1.16 -22.31 -13.81
CA ASP A 420 -0.63 -22.16 -12.46
C ASP A 420 0.91 -22.23 -12.40
N ALA A 421 1.55 -22.93 -13.35
CA ALA A 421 3.00 -22.98 -13.49
C ALA A 421 3.56 -21.76 -14.25
N LEU A 422 2.82 -21.26 -15.24
CA LEU A 422 3.18 -20.09 -16.03
C LEU A 422 3.03 -18.80 -15.22
N PHE A 423 1.89 -18.65 -14.54
CA PHE A 423 1.56 -17.48 -13.75
C PHE A 423 1.58 -17.80 -12.25
N THR A 424 2.00 -16.85 -11.43
CA THR A 424 1.84 -16.98 -9.97
C THR A 424 0.36 -17.15 -9.61
N LYS A 425 0.04 -17.96 -8.61
CA LYS A 425 -1.35 -18.13 -8.10
C LYS A 425 -1.97 -16.84 -7.52
N LYS A 426 -1.23 -15.73 -7.45
CA LYS A 426 -1.77 -14.42 -7.12
C LYS A 426 -2.71 -13.92 -8.22
N GLY A 427 -4.00 -13.91 -7.94
CA GLY A 427 -5.04 -13.48 -8.90
C GLY A 427 -5.03 -11.98 -9.24
N ILE A 428 -4.49 -11.12 -8.37
CA ILE A 428 -4.59 -9.64 -8.47
C ILE A 428 -3.52 -9.04 -9.39
N ARG A 429 -2.47 -9.80 -9.74
CA ARG A 429 -1.33 -9.28 -10.52
C ARG A 429 -1.80 -8.66 -11.83
N THR A 430 -1.58 -7.36 -11.98
CA THR A 430 -2.11 -6.55 -13.11
C THR A 430 -1.01 -5.68 -13.71
N LYS A 431 -0.86 -5.69 -15.03
CA LYS A 431 -0.04 -4.71 -15.74
C LYS A 431 -0.83 -3.43 -15.92
N LEU A 432 -0.28 -2.31 -15.46
CA LEU A 432 -0.96 -1.02 -15.58
C LEU A 432 -1.16 -0.66 -17.05
N ASN A 433 -2.25 0.06 -17.33
CA ASN A 433 -2.48 0.72 -18.61
C ASN A 433 -2.12 2.19 -18.47
N SER A 434 -1.18 2.66 -19.29
CA SER A 434 -0.71 4.04 -19.31
C SER A 434 -1.82 5.03 -19.63
N GLU A 435 -2.78 4.65 -20.49
CA GLU A 435 -3.85 5.53 -20.96
C GLU A 435 -5.07 5.57 -20.00
N SER A 436 -5.04 4.76 -18.93
CA SER A 436 -6.12 4.74 -17.95
C SER A 436 -5.66 5.21 -16.57
N ILE A 437 -6.61 5.33 -15.66
CA ILE A 437 -6.36 5.53 -14.23
C ILE A 437 -5.83 4.22 -13.63
N ALA A 438 -4.92 4.29 -12.65
CA ALA A 438 -4.45 3.09 -11.96
C ALA A 438 -5.54 2.46 -11.07
N PRO A 439 -5.47 1.15 -10.76
CA PRO A 439 -6.22 0.58 -9.63
C PRO A 439 -5.69 1.13 -8.29
N THR A 440 -6.38 0.83 -7.18
CA THR A 440 -5.98 1.26 -5.84
C THR A 440 -4.56 0.78 -5.49
N MET A 441 -3.64 1.70 -5.20
CA MET A 441 -2.30 1.31 -4.74
C MET A 441 -2.36 0.60 -3.38
N VAL A 442 -1.80 -0.60 -3.29
CA VAL A 442 -1.80 -1.49 -2.11
C VAL A 442 -0.40 -1.66 -1.52
N THR A 443 -0.31 -2.16 -0.29
CA THR A 443 0.97 -2.30 0.44
C THR A 443 1.94 -3.32 -0.16
N LEU A 444 1.46 -4.22 -1.03
CA LEU A 444 2.29 -5.21 -1.72
C LEU A 444 2.55 -4.77 -3.17
N PRO A 445 3.78 -4.35 -3.51
CA PRO A 445 4.07 -3.77 -4.82
C PRO A 445 4.06 -4.81 -5.95
N ASP A 446 4.17 -6.10 -5.63
CA ASP A 446 4.20 -7.18 -6.62
C ASP A 446 2.83 -7.56 -7.19
N ASP A 447 1.77 -6.88 -6.73
CA ASP A 447 0.45 -6.98 -7.33
C ASP A 447 0.32 -6.12 -8.60
N TYR A 448 1.29 -5.24 -8.88
CA TYR A 448 1.32 -4.42 -10.10
C TYR A 448 2.59 -4.63 -10.92
N ILE A 449 2.41 -4.66 -12.24
CA ILE A 449 3.49 -4.62 -13.23
C ILE A 449 3.49 -3.23 -13.85
N HIS A 450 4.68 -2.65 -13.97
CA HIS A 450 4.89 -1.34 -14.56
C HIS A 450 4.37 -1.29 -16.02
N PRO A 451 3.76 -0.18 -16.48
CA PRO A 451 3.15 -0.11 -17.82
C PRO A 451 4.20 -0.24 -18.95
N PHE A 452 5.38 0.36 -18.77
CA PHE A 452 6.43 0.41 -19.80
C PHE A 452 7.54 -0.64 -19.64
N PHE A 453 7.62 -1.32 -18.49
CA PHE A 453 8.76 -2.17 -18.14
C PHE A 453 8.29 -3.47 -17.51
N ASN A 454 9.02 -4.55 -17.76
CA ASN A 454 8.72 -5.87 -17.19
C ASN A 454 9.31 -5.99 -15.77
N ARG A 455 8.83 -5.14 -14.85
CA ARG A 455 9.17 -5.12 -13.43
C ARG A 455 8.00 -4.59 -12.60
N ILE A 456 8.09 -4.72 -11.28
CA ILE A 456 7.18 -4.03 -10.37
C ILE A 456 7.48 -2.51 -10.33
N LEU A 457 6.56 -1.74 -9.76
CA LEU A 457 6.75 -0.30 -9.54
C LEU A 457 7.86 -0.02 -8.51
N THR A 458 8.52 1.13 -8.63
CA THR A 458 9.33 1.72 -7.56
C THR A 458 8.42 2.37 -6.50
N VAL A 459 8.99 2.70 -5.33
CA VAL A 459 8.25 3.42 -4.28
C VAL A 459 7.80 4.79 -4.77
N ARG A 460 8.66 5.52 -5.50
CA ARG A 460 8.35 6.82 -6.11
C ARG A 460 7.23 6.74 -7.15
N GLU A 461 7.25 5.74 -8.03
CA GLU A 461 6.18 5.54 -9.03
C GLU A 461 4.83 5.31 -8.33
N MET A 462 4.82 4.50 -7.27
CA MET A 462 3.62 4.28 -6.46
C MET A 462 3.18 5.55 -5.70
N ALA A 463 4.13 6.35 -5.22
CA ALA A 463 3.88 7.62 -4.54
C ALA A 463 3.27 8.67 -5.48
N ARG A 464 3.78 8.78 -6.72
CA ARG A 464 3.17 9.57 -7.79
C ARG A 464 1.76 9.09 -8.08
N LEU A 465 1.50 7.78 -8.07
CA LEU A 465 0.13 7.28 -8.26
C LEU A 465 -0.81 7.60 -7.07
N GLN A 466 -0.24 7.88 -5.89
CA GLN A 466 -0.92 8.36 -4.68
C GLN A 466 -0.97 9.88 -4.56
N SER A 467 -0.50 10.65 -5.54
CA SER A 467 -0.44 12.13 -5.51
C SER A 467 0.54 12.78 -4.52
N PHE A 468 1.51 12.01 -4.02
CA PHE A 468 2.68 12.62 -3.39
C PHE A 468 3.52 13.35 -4.44
N ASP A 469 4.06 14.52 -4.08
CA ASP A 469 5.06 15.22 -4.89
C ASP A 469 6.47 14.62 -4.71
N ASP A 470 7.38 15.02 -5.58
CA ASP A 470 8.71 14.42 -5.68
C ASP A 470 9.68 14.86 -4.58
N SER A 471 9.37 15.94 -3.87
CA SER A 471 10.15 16.37 -2.71
C SER A 471 9.92 15.46 -1.50
N PHE A 472 8.76 14.80 -1.42
CA PHE A 472 8.39 13.92 -0.33
C PHE A 472 9.22 12.63 -0.36
N GLU A 473 10.09 12.39 0.63
CA GLU A 473 10.94 11.19 0.69
C GLU A 473 10.42 10.16 1.70
N PHE A 474 10.25 8.92 1.25
CA PHE A 474 9.90 7.80 2.14
C PHE A 474 11.16 7.16 2.71
N LEU A 475 11.25 7.07 4.04
CA LEU A 475 12.42 6.57 4.75
C LEU A 475 12.19 5.16 5.33
N GLY A 476 13.30 4.46 5.59
CA GLY A 476 13.30 3.11 6.16
C GLY A 476 13.53 2.01 5.13
N LYS A 477 13.14 0.77 5.46
CA LYS A 477 13.30 -0.38 4.56
C LYS A 477 12.34 -0.27 3.38
N ARG A 478 12.78 -0.68 2.20
CA ARG A 478 11.93 -0.71 0.99
C ARG A 478 10.75 -1.66 1.15
N THR A 479 11.00 -2.88 1.63
CA THR A 479 9.99 -3.93 1.81
C THR A 479 10.31 -4.78 3.04
N THR A 480 9.30 -5.48 3.54
CA THR A 480 9.42 -6.45 4.65
C THR A 480 8.80 -7.80 4.23
N GLY A 481 9.48 -8.90 4.58
CA GLY A 481 9.05 -10.27 4.31
C GLY A 481 8.56 -11.00 5.55
N GLY A 482 7.85 -12.12 5.34
CA GLY A 482 7.51 -13.07 6.41
C GLY A 482 6.61 -12.49 7.51
N SER A 483 6.82 -12.97 8.73
CA SER A 483 6.05 -12.61 9.93
C SER A 483 6.18 -11.13 10.31
N MET A 484 7.24 -10.45 9.86
CA MET A 484 7.47 -9.03 10.16
C MET A 484 6.53 -8.10 9.39
N ARG A 485 5.83 -8.59 8.35
CA ARG A 485 4.84 -7.79 7.59
C ARG A 485 3.69 -7.26 8.43
N ALA A 486 3.36 -7.93 9.54
CA ALA A 486 2.30 -7.49 10.44
C ALA A 486 2.77 -6.42 11.44
N LYS A 487 4.08 -6.17 11.54
CA LYS A 487 4.69 -5.30 12.57
C LYS A 487 5.41 -4.10 11.97
N GLU A 488 6.02 -4.24 10.80
CA GLU A 488 6.80 -3.18 10.17
C GLU A 488 5.98 -2.42 9.12
N THR A 489 6.27 -1.13 8.99
CA THR A 489 5.68 -0.24 7.97
C THR A 489 6.77 0.21 7.00
N PRO A 490 7.30 -0.67 6.13
CA PRO A 490 8.29 -0.30 5.11
C PRO A 490 7.72 0.70 4.10
N GLN A 491 8.58 1.28 3.27
CA GLN A 491 8.24 2.35 2.32
C GLN A 491 7.01 2.02 1.46
N PHE A 492 6.93 0.81 0.86
CA PHE A 492 5.74 0.42 0.08
C PHE A 492 4.46 0.36 0.94
N THR A 493 4.55 -0.09 2.19
CA THR A 493 3.41 -0.11 3.12
C THR A 493 2.99 1.31 3.49
N GLN A 494 3.95 2.22 3.71
CA GLN A 494 3.67 3.63 3.98
C GLN A 494 2.87 4.27 2.85
N VAL A 495 3.31 4.08 1.59
CA VAL A 495 2.59 4.60 0.40
C VAL A 495 1.22 3.94 0.24
N GLY A 496 1.12 2.62 0.43
CA GLY A 496 -0.14 1.88 0.26
C GLY A 496 -1.21 2.23 1.30
N ASN A 497 -0.80 2.48 2.55
CA ASN A 497 -1.70 2.86 3.64
C ASN A 497 -2.17 4.31 3.55
N ALA A 498 -1.35 5.20 3.00
CA ALA A 498 -1.63 6.63 2.96
C ALA A 498 -2.96 6.97 2.27
N VAL A 499 -3.59 8.06 2.75
CA VAL A 499 -4.61 8.78 1.99
C VAL A 499 -3.91 9.65 0.95
N PRO A 500 -4.37 9.68 -0.31
CA PRO A 500 -3.80 10.55 -1.33
C PRO A 500 -3.81 12.03 -0.89
N PRO A 501 -2.68 12.76 -0.94
CA PRO A 501 -2.64 14.18 -0.56
C PRO A 501 -3.68 15.06 -1.24
N LEU A 502 -3.97 14.86 -2.54
CA LEU A 502 -4.97 15.69 -3.24
C LEU A 502 -6.41 15.44 -2.77
N LEU A 503 -6.76 14.18 -2.44
CA LEU A 503 -8.06 13.86 -1.83
C LEU A 503 -8.15 14.49 -0.43
N ALA A 504 -7.10 14.33 0.38
CA ALA A 504 -7.04 14.92 1.71
C ALA A 504 -7.14 16.45 1.67
N LYS A 505 -6.49 17.10 0.69
CA LYS A 505 -6.59 18.55 0.46
C LYS A 505 -8.02 18.97 0.15
N ALA A 506 -8.71 18.24 -0.73
CA ALA A 506 -10.10 18.56 -1.08
C ALA A 506 -11.00 18.54 0.17
N ILE A 507 -10.86 17.51 1.01
CA ILE A 507 -11.63 17.38 2.26
C ILE A 507 -11.25 18.49 3.26
N ALA A 508 -9.96 18.70 3.50
CA ALA A 508 -9.49 19.72 4.43
C ALA A 508 -9.89 21.14 3.99
N THR A 509 -9.94 21.39 2.68
CA THR A 509 -10.40 22.68 2.13
C THR A 509 -11.85 22.97 2.51
N GLU A 510 -12.74 21.97 2.56
CA GLU A 510 -14.12 22.18 3.01
C GLU A 510 -14.20 22.54 4.50
N ALA A 511 -13.37 21.91 5.34
CA ALA A 511 -13.26 22.30 6.74
C ALA A 511 -12.77 23.76 6.88
N MET A 512 -11.75 24.15 6.11
CA MET A 512 -11.23 25.52 6.08
C MET A 512 -12.29 26.52 5.60
N LYS A 513 -13.09 26.18 4.60
CA LYS A 513 -14.21 27.00 4.12
C LYS A 513 -15.26 27.20 5.22
N ALA A 514 -15.67 26.12 5.90
CA ALA A 514 -16.64 26.17 6.98
C ALA A 514 -16.18 27.07 8.13
N ILE A 515 -14.90 26.97 8.54
CA ILE A 515 -14.30 27.86 9.54
C ILE A 515 -14.43 29.33 9.14
N LYS A 516 -13.99 29.69 7.92
CA LYS A 516 -14.03 31.07 7.42
C LYS A 516 -15.46 31.63 7.31
N LEU A 517 -16.41 30.80 6.91
CA LEU A 517 -17.83 31.19 6.83
C LEU A 517 -18.42 31.43 8.22
N GLY A 518 -18.10 30.57 9.20
CA GLY A 518 -18.51 30.75 10.59
C GLY A 518 -17.94 32.02 11.24
N GLU A 519 -16.69 32.35 10.97
CA GLU A 519 -16.07 33.60 11.42
C GLU A 519 -16.76 34.83 10.82
N LYS A 520 -17.09 34.78 9.52
CA LYS A 520 -17.81 35.86 8.83
C LYS A 520 -19.23 36.04 9.39
N GLN A 521 -19.97 34.95 9.61
CA GLN A 521 -21.30 35.00 10.19
C GLN A 521 -21.27 35.60 11.61
N SER A 522 -20.34 35.13 12.44
CA SER A 522 -20.17 35.64 13.81
C SER A 522 -19.84 37.14 13.85
N TYR A 523 -19.12 37.65 12.85
CA TYR A 523 -18.82 39.07 12.72
C TYR A 523 -20.05 39.89 12.32
N ILE A 524 -20.88 39.39 11.41
CA ILE A 524 -22.15 40.04 11.00
C ILE A 524 -23.10 40.09 12.19
N ASP A 525 -23.31 38.98 12.88
CA ASP A 525 -24.23 38.89 14.03
C ASP A 525 -23.84 39.84 15.18
N LYS A 526 -22.52 40.10 15.36
CA LYS A 526 -22.02 41.06 16.35
C LYS A 526 -22.27 42.51 15.92
N LYS A 527 -22.20 42.81 14.63
CA LYS A 527 -22.50 44.15 14.08
C LYS A 527 -23.99 44.48 14.13
N GLU A 528 -24.86 43.50 13.92
CA GLU A 528 -26.31 43.71 13.98
C GLU A 528 -26.83 43.88 15.42
N LYS A 529 -26.04 43.48 16.42
CA LYS A 529 -26.35 43.62 17.85
C LYS A 529 -25.76 44.88 18.52
N GLN A 530 -24.93 45.65 17.80
CA GLN A 530 -24.39 46.95 18.21
C GLN A 530 -25.17 48.07 17.54
#